data_AF-A0A961F7F1-F1
#
_entry.id   AF-A0A961F7F1-F1
#
_cell.length_a   1.000
_cell.length_b   1.000
_cell.length_c   1.000
_cell.angle_alpha   90.00
_cell.angle_beta   90.00
_cell.angle_gamma   90.00
#
_symmetry.space_group_name_H-M   'P 1'
#
loop_
_entity.id
_entity.type
_entity.pdbx_description
1 polymer ?
#
loop_
_entity_poly.entity_id
_entity_poly.type
_entity_poly.pdbx_seq_one_letter_code
_entity_poly.pdbx_strand_id
1 'polypeptide(L)'
;VGDGTVRRLSLDVGQVNRAFEEVEDPRAAERPIAGPEDATFIDLYATLVSIPGIAGALLEPAEAQNLRDWLGEGEEALLVAGLGQYSFKGSGYVRGGIFDRIQVIQGDTSVRFHDRDHRRVGTIAAKGVPSLAEMDLFRIPADAGFDPTQPFRLQLLVQRDVGAIERVYTTFEMGWQPPEAFLTEIAPAPAPAAVPEPHEAAAKTALWQPI
;
A
#
# COMPACT_ATOMS: atom_id res chain seq x y z
N VAL A 1 15.30 -2.98 -0.95
CA VAL A 1 15.70 -1.55 -0.87
C VAL A 1 16.87 -1.36 -1.80
N GLY A 2 16.85 -0.35 -2.68
CA GLY A 2 17.82 -0.17 -3.77
C GLY A 2 17.25 -0.53 -5.15
N ASP A 3 16.41 -1.57 -5.23
CA ASP A 3 15.72 -2.05 -6.44
C ASP A 3 14.22 -1.67 -6.50
N GLY A 4 13.69 -1.04 -5.45
CA GLY A 4 12.29 -0.64 -5.35
C GLY A 4 11.34 -1.68 -4.76
N THR A 5 11.74 -2.94 -4.66
CA THR A 5 10.93 -4.06 -4.11
C THR A 5 10.44 -3.77 -2.70
N VAL A 6 11.32 -3.24 -1.84
CA VAL A 6 10.97 -2.69 -0.52
C VAL A 6 11.27 -1.21 -0.53
N ARG A 7 10.28 -0.40 -0.18
CA ARG A 7 10.36 1.05 -0.08
C ARG A 7 10.55 1.47 1.37
N ARG A 8 11.25 2.58 1.59
CA ARG A 8 11.53 3.17 2.90
C ARG A 8 11.14 4.65 2.91
N LEU A 9 10.52 5.08 4.01
CA LEU A 9 10.22 6.46 4.34
C LEU A 9 10.93 6.72 5.67
N SER A 10 11.88 7.64 5.65
CA SER A 10 12.65 8.03 6.82
C SER A 10 12.26 9.44 7.18
N LEU A 11 11.76 9.63 8.39
CA LEU A 11 11.42 10.95 8.94
C LEU A 11 12.22 11.18 10.21
N ASP A 12 12.86 12.34 10.30
CA ASP A 12 13.48 12.85 11.52
C ASP A 12 12.54 13.81 12.28
N VAL A 13 12.88 14.11 13.53
CA VAL A 13 12.12 15.01 14.40
C VAL A 13 11.97 16.41 13.78
N GLY A 14 13.01 16.93 13.15
CA GLY A 14 13.02 18.25 12.53
C GLY A 14 12.10 18.35 11.31
N GLN A 15 12.04 17.32 10.46
CA GLN A 15 11.12 17.20 9.34
C GLN A 15 9.67 17.20 9.79
N VAL A 16 9.36 16.45 10.85
CA VAL A 16 8.00 16.40 11.39
C VAL A 16 7.61 17.72 12.05
N ASN A 17 8.52 18.34 12.82
CA ASN A 17 8.26 19.65 13.41
C ASN A 17 7.95 20.72 12.36
N ARG A 18 8.79 20.82 11.31
CA ARG A 18 8.54 21.72 10.18
C ARG A 18 7.22 21.43 9.48
N ALA A 19 6.87 20.16 9.28
CA ALA A 19 5.59 19.81 8.66
C ALA A 19 4.36 20.28 9.47
N PHE A 20 4.49 20.42 10.80
CA PHE A 20 3.44 20.96 11.66
C PHE A 20 3.45 22.49 11.76
N GLU A 21 4.55 23.15 11.41
CA GLU A 21 4.61 24.62 11.28
C GLU A 21 3.77 25.11 10.08
N GLU A 22 3.63 24.26 9.05
CA GLU A 22 2.81 24.52 7.85
C GLU A 22 1.32 24.19 8.04
N VAL A 23 0.92 23.64 9.18
CA VAL A 23 -0.48 23.33 9.49
C VAL A 23 -1.20 24.62 9.91
N GLU A 24 -2.44 24.80 9.44
CA GLU A 24 -3.22 26.02 9.66
C GLU A 24 -3.48 26.33 11.16
N ASP A 25 -3.61 25.30 12.00
CA ASP A 25 -3.80 25.48 13.45
C ASP A 25 -2.47 25.87 14.13
N PRO A 26 -2.33 27.11 14.64
CA PRO A 26 -1.07 27.60 15.19
C PRO A 26 -0.62 26.84 16.45
N ARG A 27 -1.54 26.16 17.15
CA ARG A 27 -1.20 25.33 18.32
C ARG A 27 -0.31 24.15 17.94
N ALA A 28 -0.31 23.76 16.67
CA ALA A 28 0.59 22.74 16.14
C ALA A 28 2.07 23.12 16.35
N ALA A 29 2.44 24.37 16.06
CA ALA A 29 3.81 24.87 16.20
C ALA A 29 4.24 25.04 17.67
N GLU A 30 3.30 25.28 18.59
CA GLU A 30 3.57 25.47 20.02
C GLU A 30 3.95 24.18 20.77
N ARG A 31 3.78 23.02 20.14
CA ARG A 31 4.01 21.70 20.73
C ARG A 31 4.99 20.86 19.88
N PRO A 32 6.23 21.34 19.65
CA PRO A 32 7.20 20.57 18.88
C PRO A 32 7.53 19.26 19.60
N ILE A 33 7.83 18.25 18.79
CA ILE A 33 8.43 17.01 19.29
C ILE A 33 9.80 17.37 19.86
N ALA A 34 10.02 17.00 21.12
CA ALA A 34 11.27 17.26 21.81
C ALA A 34 12.38 16.30 21.35
N GLY A 35 13.63 16.77 21.40
CA GLY A 35 14.82 15.98 21.07
C GLY A 35 15.69 16.63 19.99
N PRO A 36 16.82 15.99 19.62
CA PRO A 36 17.63 16.41 18.49
C PRO A 36 16.82 16.39 17.18
N GLU A 37 17.02 17.37 16.31
CA GLU A 37 16.28 17.46 15.05
C GLU A 37 16.56 16.28 14.11
N ASP A 38 17.78 15.76 14.14
CA ASP A 38 18.24 14.61 13.35
C ASP A 38 17.89 13.26 13.98
N ALA A 39 17.24 13.24 15.16
CA ALA A 39 16.78 12.01 15.77
C ALA A 39 15.70 11.35 14.91
N THR A 40 15.81 10.03 14.72
CA THR A 40 14.83 9.25 13.95
C THR A 40 13.46 9.32 14.60
N PHE A 41 12.50 9.93 13.92
CA PHE A 41 11.10 9.91 14.31
C PHE A 41 10.47 8.57 13.93
N ILE A 42 10.57 8.20 12.66
CA ILE A 42 10.18 6.88 12.15
C ILE A 42 10.98 6.51 10.90
N ASP A 43 11.38 5.25 10.83
CA ASP A 43 11.76 4.59 9.61
C ASP A 43 10.69 3.55 9.29
N LEU A 44 9.88 3.84 8.26
CA LEU A 44 8.80 2.99 7.81
C LEU A 44 9.25 2.24 6.55
N TYR A 45 9.01 0.94 6.52
CA TYR A 45 9.28 0.06 5.39
C TYR A 45 7.97 -0.55 4.90
N ALA A 46 7.79 -0.63 3.59
CA ALA A 46 6.60 -1.24 3.01
C ALA A 46 6.90 -1.99 1.71
N THR A 47 6.14 -3.06 1.48
CA THR A 47 6.13 -3.83 0.23
C THR A 47 4.86 -4.68 0.10
N LEU A 48 4.47 -4.99 -1.14
CA LEU A 48 3.39 -5.92 -1.43
C LEU A 48 3.90 -7.37 -1.31
N VAL A 49 3.81 -7.94 -0.11
CA VAL A 49 4.42 -9.23 0.23
C VAL A 49 3.64 -10.42 -0.32
N SER A 50 2.39 -10.24 -0.75
CA SER A 50 1.61 -11.27 -1.45
C SER A 50 2.24 -11.71 -2.78
N ILE A 51 3.13 -10.90 -3.37
CA ILE A 51 3.93 -11.33 -4.52
C ILE A 51 4.85 -12.49 -4.10
N PRO A 52 4.75 -13.69 -4.70
CA PRO A 52 5.45 -14.88 -4.22
C PRO A 52 6.98 -14.73 -4.14
N GLY A 53 7.58 -14.01 -5.10
CA GLY A 53 9.01 -13.72 -5.10
C GLY A 53 9.45 -12.83 -3.93
N ILE A 54 8.60 -11.88 -3.52
CA ILE A 54 8.86 -10.99 -2.38
C ILE A 54 8.67 -11.76 -1.07
N ALA A 55 7.58 -12.53 -0.94
CA ALA A 55 7.36 -13.40 0.22
C ALA A 55 8.55 -14.35 0.45
N GLY A 56 9.00 -15.04 -0.59
CA GLY A 56 10.12 -15.99 -0.50
C GLY A 56 11.46 -15.33 -0.18
N ALA A 57 11.63 -14.04 -0.48
CA ALA A 57 12.85 -13.29 -0.15
C ALA A 57 12.84 -12.71 1.27
N LEU A 58 11.66 -12.38 1.82
CA LEU A 58 11.54 -11.66 3.09
C LEU A 58 11.09 -12.54 4.26
N LEU A 59 10.25 -13.53 4.02
CA LEU A 59 9.65 -14.37 5.05
C LEU A 59 10.35 -15.71 5.12
N GLU A 60 10.39 -16.30 6.32
CA GLU A 60 10.78 -17.70 6.45
C GLU A 60 9.79 -18.60 5.70
N PRO A 61 10.20 -19.78 5.22
CA PRO A 61 9.33 -20.65 4.41
C PRO A 61 7.98 -20.97 5.06
N ALA A 62 7.96 -21.17 6.37
CA ALA A 62 6.74 -21.43 7.13
C ALA A 62 5.83 -20.18 7.16
N GLU A 63 6.39 -18.99 7.35
CA GLU A 63 5.63 -17.74 7.40
C GLU A 63 5.11 -17.35 6.01
N ALA A 64 5.90 -17.58 4.95
CA ALA A 64 5.44 -17.44 3.57
C ALA A 64 4.28 -18.40 3.25
N GLN A 65 4.30 -19.63 3.79
CA GLN A 65 3.19 -20.56 3.65
C GLN A 65 1.97 -20.09 4.44
N ASN A 66 2.15 -19.66 5.70
CA ASN A 66 1.07 -19.12 6.52
C ASN A 66 0.39 -17.91 5.88
N LEU A 67 1.16 -17.05 5.19
CA LEU A 67 0.64 -15.93 4.40
C LEU A 67 -0.24 -16.44 3.25
N ARG A 68 0.25 -17.40 2.46
CA ARG A 68 -0.53 -17.99 1.35
C ARG A 68 -1.83 -18.63 1.85
N ASP A 69 -1.78 -19.36 2.96
CA ASP A 69 -2.95 -20.02 3.53
C ASP A 69 -3.93 -19.01 4.17
N TRP A 70 -3.46 -17.81 4.51
CA TRP A 70 -4.28 -16.75 5.06
C TRP A 70 -5.07 -16.00 3.99
N LEU A 71 -4.49 -15.83 2.80
CA LEU A 71 -5.09 -15.06 1.73
C LEU A 71 -6.12 -15.89 0.95
N GLY A 72 -7.31 -15.34 0.77
CA GLY A 72 -8.29 -15.81 -0.17
C GLY A 72 -7.95 -15.42 -1.61
N GLU A 73 -8.76 -15.91 -2.55
CA GLU A 73 -8.63 -15.53 -3.96
C GLU A 73 -8.86 -14.02 -4.16
N GLY A 74 -7.92 -13.38 -4.85
CA GLY A 74 -7.93 -11.92 -5.10
C GLY A 74 -7.56 -11.06 -3.90
N GLU A 75 -7.29 -11.65 -2.72
CA GLU A 75 -6.77 -10.90 -1.58
C GLU A 75 -5.27 -10.69 -1.71
N GLU A 76 -4.82 -9.49 -1.33
CA GLU A 76 -3.41 -9.13 -1.35
C GLU A 76 -2.90 -8.86 0.07
N ALA A 77 -1.59 -8.75 0.25
CA ALA A 77 -1.00 -8.44 1.55
C ALA A 77 0.14 -7.43 1.45
N LEU A 78 0.07 -6.40 2.29
CA LEU A 78 1.14 -5.45 2.52
C LEU A 78 1.93 -5.88 3.76
N LEU A 79 3.26 -5.94 3.66
CA LEU A 79 4.13 -5.97 4.83
C LEU A 79 4.50 -4.53 5.17
N VAL A 80 4.25 -4.13 6.41
CA VAL A 80 4.69 -2.84 6.96
C VAL A 80 5.57 -3.11 8.17
N ALA A 81 6.74 -2.50 8.20
CA ALA A 81 7.66 -2.58 9.32
C ALA A 81 8.17 -1.20 9.72
N GLY A 82 8.46 -1.02 11.00
CA GLY A 82 8.76 0.27 11.59
C GLY A 82 9.82 0.19 12.69
N LEU A 83 10.60 1.26 12.80
CA LEU A 83 11.43 1.58 13.97
C LEU A 83 11.43 3.09 14.21
N GLY A 84 11.82 3.49 15.42
CA GLY A 84 11.79 4.89 15.85
C GLY A 84 10.83 5.11 17.01
N GLN A 85 10.62 6.37 17.37
CA GLN A 85 9.73 6.75 18.48
C GLN A 85 8.24 6.75 18.10
N TYR A 86 7.92 6.79 16.80
CA TYR A 86 6.54 6.79 16.32
C TYR A 86 6.10 5.42 15.81
N SER A 87 4.92 4.98 16.27
CA SER A 87 4.29 3.74 15.84
C SER A 87 3.35 3.99 14.66
N PHE A 88 3.43 3.16 13.62
CA PHE A 88 2.48 3.21 12.51
C PHE A 88 1.13 2.58 12.87
N LYS A 89 1.03 1.85 13.99
CA LYS A 89 -0.21 1.20 14.43
C LYS A 89 -1.22 2.16 15.01
N GLY A 90 -0.67 3.17 15.66
CA GLY A 90 -1.41 4.22 16.35
C GLY A 90 -2.28 3.74 17.50
N SER A 91 -3.23 4.58 17.90
CA SER A 91 -3.98 4.42 19.15
C SER A 91 -5.29 3.67 18.97
N GLY A 92 -5.81 3.61 17.75
CA GLY A 92 -7.03 2.88 17.40
C GLY A 92 -6.85 1.36 17.33
N TYR A 93 -5.60 0.87 17.36
CA TYR A 93 -5.28 -0.55 17.27
C TYR A 93 -5.60 -1.27 18.58
N VAL A 94 -6.87 -1.63 18.71
CA VAL A 94 -7.44 -2.47 19.77
C VAL A 94 -8.31 -3.55 19.12
N ARG A 95 -8.81 -4.48 19.93
CA ARG A 95 -9.74 -5.52 19.44
C ARG A 95 -10.99 -4.88 18.82
N GLY A 96 -11.27 -5.22 17.57
CA GLY A 96 -12.35 -4.64 16.75
C GLY A 96 -12.04 -3.25 16.17
N GLY A 97 -10.83 -2.72 16.38
CA GLY A 97 -10.41 -1.39 15.99
C GLY A 97 -9.79 -1.30 14.60
N ILE A 98 -9.09 -0.18 14.36
CA ILE A 98 -8.40 0.13 13.11
C ILE A 98 -6.94 0.53 13.37
N PHE A 99 -6.13 0.44 12.34
CA PHE A 99 -4.84 1.11 12.29
C PHE A 99 -5.09 2.54 11.81
N ASP A 100 -5.15 3.49 12.74
CA ASP A 100 -5.61 4.87 12.50
C ASP A 100 -4.56 5.78 11.84
N ARG A 101 -3.31 5.29 11.69
CA ARG A 101 -2.19 6.06 11.14
C ARG A 101 -1.72 5.63 9.77
N ILE A 102 -2.23 4.51 9.24
CA ILE A 102 -1.84 4.05 7.91
C ILE A 102 -3.03 3.69 7.05
N GLN A 103 -2.93 4.03 5.77
CA GLN A 103 -3.88 3.60 4.75
C GLN A 103 -3.16 3.50 3.40
N VAL A 104 -3.67 2.63 2.53
CA VAL A 104 -3.24 2.55 1.13
C VAL A 104 -4.16 3.41 0.28
N ILE A 105 -3.58 4.20 -0.62
CA ILE A 105 -4.27 4.99 -1.64
C ILE A 105 -3.82 4.52 -3.03
N GLN A 106 -4.77 4.18 -3.89
CA GLN A 106 -4.53 3.80 -5.29
C GLN A 106 -5.63 4.37 -6.18
N GLY A 107 -5.30 5.38 -6.99
CA GLY A 107 -6.31 6.13 -7.74
C GLY A 107 -7.36 6.73 -6.80
N ASP A 108 -8.64 6.38 -7.03
CA ASP A 108 -9.77 6.78 -6.18
C ASP A 108 -10.06 5.77 -5.04
N THR A 109 -9.32 4.65 -5.00
CA THR A 109 -9.44 3.61 -3.98
C THR A 109 -8.64 3.99 -2.72
N SER A 110 -9.24 3.78 -1.55
CA SER A 110 -8.58 3.90 -0.25
C SER A 110 -8.86 2.66 0.61
N VAL A 111 -7.80 2.03 1.12
CA VAL A 111 -7.89 0.85 2.00
C VAL A 111 -7.41 1.22 3.39
N ARG A 112 -8.32 1.11 4.37
CA ARG A 112 -8.00 1.19 5.80
C ARG A 112 -7.90 -0.20 6.39
N PHE A 113 -7.00 -0.35 7.35
CA PHE A 113 -6.73 -1.65 7.95
C PHE A 113 -7.44 -1.83 9.29
N HIS A 114 -7.99 -3.02 9.48
CA HIS A 114 -8.65 -3.45 10.72
C HIS A 114 -7.82 -4.49 11.46
N ASP A 115 -8.06 -4.63 12.76
CA ASP A 115 -7.37 -5.63 13.59
C ASP A 115 -7.58 -7.07 13.10
N ARG A 116 -8.76 -7.37 12.53
CA ARG A 116 -9.09 -8.69 11.97
C ARG A 116 -8.30 -9.05 10.71
N ASP A 117 -7.77 -8.03 10.01
CA ASP A 117 -7.08 -8.14 8.73
C ASP A 117 -5.57 -7.91 8.88
N HIS A 118 -5.05 -8.12 10.09
CA HIS A 118 -3.61 -8.06 10.36
C HIS A 118 -3.06 -9.35 10.98
N ARG A 119 -1.76 -9.58 10.76
CA ARG A 119 -0.96 -10.55 11.50
C ARG A 119 0.39 -9.95 11.87
N ARG A 120 0.93 -10.31 13.03
CA ARG A 120 2.31 -9.93 13.39
C ARG A 120 3.31 -10.83 12.68
N VAL A 121 4.41 -10.26 12.22
CA VAL A 121 5.57 -11.01 11.72
C VAL A 121 6.61 -11.10 12.82
N GLY A 122 7.10 -12.31 13.11
CA GLY A 122 8.12 -12.51 14.13
C GLY A 122 9.51 -12.04 13.70
N THR A 123 9.93 -12.43 12.49
CA THR A 123 11.28 -12.20 11.97
C THR A 123 11.24 -11.97 10.46
N ILE A 124 12.09 -11.07 9.95
CA ILE A 124 12.39 -10.96 8.52
C ILE A 124 13.63 -11.79 8.22
N ALA A 125 13.52 -12.76 7.32
CA ALA A 125 14.59 -13.70 6.96
C ALA A 125 15.71 -13.07 6.12
N ALA A 126 15.46 -11.91 5.49
CA ALA A 126 16.45 -11.21 4.69
C ALA A 126 17.65 -10.74 5.54
N LYS A 127 18.85 -10.82 4.96
CA LYS A 127 20.08 -10.37 5.63
C LYS A 127 20.19 -8.84 5.63
N GLY A 128 20.83 -8.28 6.65
CA GLY A 128 21.11 -6.84 6.74
C GLY A 128 19.88 -5.98 7.08
N VAL A 129 18.79 -6.62 7.52
CA VAL A 129 17.60 -5.92 8.03
C VAL A 129 17.95 -5.32 9.39
N PRO A 130 17.64 -4.03 9.62
CA PRO A 130 17.84 -3.43 10.94
C PRO A 130 16.94 -4.09 11.98
N SER A 131 17.20 -3.82 13.26
CA SER A 131 16.28 -4.23 14.32
C SER A 131 14.98 -3.44 14.19
N LEU A 132 13.91 -4.11 13.79
CA LEU A 132 12.57 -3.53 13.61
C LEU A 132 11.74 -3.74 14.88
N ALA A 133 11.12 -2.67 15.38
CA ALA A 133 10.29 -2.71 16.58
C ALA A 133 8.86 -3.20 16.27
N GLU A 134 8.37 -2.89 15.07
CA GLU A 134 7.03 -3.23 14.60
C GLU A 134 7.13 -3.89 13.23
N MET A 135 6.46 -5.03 13.05
CA MET A 135 6.42 -5.79 11.79
C MET A 135 5.08 -6.50 11.68
N ASP A 136 4.28 -6.11 10.69
CA ASP A 136 2.91 -6.59 10.54
C ASP A 136 2.57 -6.80 9.06
N LEU A 137 1.73 -7.80 8.82
CA LEU A 137 1.08 -8.07 7.56
C LEU A 137 -0.32 -7.49 7.61
N PHE A 138 -0.74 -6.87 6.52
CA PHE A 138 -2.04 -6.25 6.34
C PHE A 138 -2.69 -6.81 5.10
N ARG A 139 -3.82 -7.49 5.27
CA ARG A 139 -4.61 -7.98 4.16
C ARG A 139 -5.35 -6.81 3.50
N ILE A 140 -5.34 -6.82 2.17
CA ILE A 140 -6.17 -5.97 1.32
C ILE A 140 -7.28 -6.87 0.75
N PRO A 141 -8.56 -6.61 1.08
CA PRO A 141 -9.68 -7.41 0.59
C PRO A 141 -9.80 -7.41 -0.94
N ALA A 142 -10.27 -8.52 -1.51
CA ALA A 142 -10.45 -8.66 -2.96
C ALA A 142 -11.46 -7.66 -3.55
N ASP A 143 -12.47 -7.27 -2.77
CA ASP A 143 -13.50 -6.29 -3.15
C ASP A 143 -13.09 -4.84 -2.90
N ALA A 144 -11.86 -4.59 -2.42
CA ALA A 144 -11.35 -3.24 -2.19
C ALA A 144 -11.09 -2.46 -3.49
N GLY A 145 -11.05 -3.12 -4.65
CA GLY A 145 -10.70 -2.47 -5.92
C GLY A 145 -9.22 -2.11 -6.02
N PHE A 146 -8.37 -2.85 -5.32
CA PHE A 146 -6.92 -2.73 -5.40
C PHE A 146 -6.37 -3.60 -6.53
N ASP A 147 -5.55 -3.00 -7.40
CA ASP A 147 -4.84 -3.67 -8.48
C ASP A 147 -3.35 -3.83 -8.10
N PRO A 148 -2.86 -5.07 -7.87
CA PRO A 148 -1.47 -5.32 -7.49
C PRO A 148 -0.47 -5.02 -8.62
N THR A 149 -0.93 -4.75 -9.84
CA THR A 149 -0.11 -4.40 -11.01
C THR A 149 0.07 -2.90 -11.21
N GLN A 150 -0.58 -2.07 -10.38
CA GLN A 150 -0.53 -0.61 -10.46
C GLN A 150 0.23 0.00 -9.26
N PRO A 151 0.84 1.19 -9.43
CA PRO A 151 1.41 1.92 -8.30
C PRO A 151 0.36 2.26 -7.24
N PHE A 152 0.80 2.27 -5.98
CA PHE A 152 0.01 2.75 -4.85
C PHE A 152 0.84 3.64 -3.93
N ARG A 153 0.19 4.35 -3.03
CA ARG A 153 0.83 5.13 -1.96
C ARG A 153 0.42 4.59 -0.62
N LEU A 154 1.40 4.28 0.23
CA LEU A 154 1.16 4.10 1.67
C LEU A 154 1.20 5.48 2.31
N GLN A 155 0.10 5.89 2.90
CA GLN A 155 -0.02 7.15 3.61
C GLN A 155 0.20 6.93 5.10
N LEU A 156 1.05 7.73 5.72
CA LEU A 156 1.31 7.79 7.16
C LEU A 156 0.71 9.09 7.70
N LEU A 157 -0.30 8.96 8.56
CA LEU A 157 -0.87 10.04 9.33
C LEU A 157 -0.06 10.24 10.60
N VAL A 158 0.52 11.44 10.75
CA VAL A 158 1.23 11.84 11.95
C VAL A 158 0.36 12.83 12.71
N GLN A 159 0.17 12.57 14.00
CA GLN A 159 -0.67 13.38 14.87
C GLN A 159 0.15 14.13 15.93
N ARG A 160 -0.36 15.28 16.36
CA ARG A 160 0.14 16.07 17.48
C ARG A 160 -1.03 16.47 18.37
N ASP A 161 -0.91 16.18 19.66
CA ASP A 161 -1.91 16.59 20.64
C ASP A 161 -1.72 18.10 20.94
N VAL A 162 -2.76 18.89 20.67
CA VAL A 162 -2.77 20.36 20.91
C VAL A 162 -3.66 20.77 22.07
N GLY A 163 -4.42 19.82 22.61
CA GLY A 163 -5.29 19.99 23.77
C GLY A 163 -5.52 18.66 24.47
N ALA A 164 -6.43 18.63 25.44
CA ALA A 164 -6.72 17.41 26.20
C ALA A 164 -7.30 16.28 25.34
N ILE A 165 -8.08 16.63 24.31
CA ILE A 165 -8.70 15.69 23.36
C ILE A 165 -8.54 16.13 21.90
N GLU A 166 -7.88 17.26 21.67
CA GLU A 166 -7.72 17.87 20.36
C GLU A 166 -6.40 17.46 19.74
N ARG A 167 -6.47 17.04 18.47
CA ARG A 167 -5.34 16.59 17.69
C ARG A 167 -5.32 17.30 16.36
N VAL A 168 -4.12 17.68 15.95
CA VAL A 168 -3.82 18.15 14.60
C VAL A 168 -3.02 17.09 13.88
N TYR A 169 -3.19 17.01 12.58
CA TYR A 169 -2.63 15.94 11.75
C TYR A 169 -1.83 16.54 10.60
N THR A 170 -0.75 15.88 10.25
CA THR A 170 -0.04 16.06 8.98
C THR A 170 0.19 14.68 8.36
N THR A 171 0.49 14.66 7.07
CA THR A 171 0.51 13.44 6.29
C THR A 171 1.81 13.30 5.52
N PHE A 172 2.38 12.11 5.55
CA PHE A 172 3.52 11.73 4.73
C PHE A 172 3.15 10.54 3.86
N GLU A 173 3.73 10.46 2.67
CA GLU A 173 3.38 9.42 1.71
C GLU A 173 4.62 8.70 1.19
N MET A 174 4.48 7.39 0.99
CA MET A 174 5.46 6.55 0.34
C MET A 174 4.82 5.90 -0.88
N GLY A 175 5.29 6.26 -2.08
CA GLY A 175 4.94 5.54 -3.30
C GLY A 175 5.63 4.18 -3.38
N TRP A 176 4.88 3.17 -3.82
CA TRP A 176 5.38 1.85 -4.20
C TRP A 176 4.89 1.53 -5.62
N GLN A 177 5.80 1.03 -6.44
CA GLN A 177 5.55 0.61 -7.82
C GLN A 177 5.90 -0.86 -7.93
N PRO A 178 5.03 -1.70 -8.51
CA PRO A 178 5.37 -3.08 -8.84
C PRO A 178 6.65 -3.14 -9.67
N PRO A 179 7.71 -3.82 -9.19
CA PRO A 179 8.91 -4.04 -10.00
C PRO A 179 8.58 -4.85 -11.26
N GLU A 180 9.12 -4.45 -12.40
CA GLU A 180 8.88 -5.10 -13.70
C GLU A 180 9.18 -6.61 -13.67
N ALA A 181 10.16 -7.02 -12.87
CA ALA A 181 10.55 -8.42 -12.69
C ALA A 181 9.41 -9.31 -12.14
N PHE A 182 8.37 -8.73 -11.56
CA PHE A 182 7.19 -9.44 -11.04
C PHE A 182 5.95 -9.28 -11.92
N LEU A 183 6.05 -8.56 -13.05
CA LEU A 183 4.94 -8.37 -13.98
C LEU A 183 5.10 -9.31 -15.18
N THR A 184 3.97 -9.82 -15.67
CA THR A 184 3.91 -10.55 -16.93
C THR A 184 2.89 -9.88 -17.83
N GLU A 185 3.35 -9.41 -18.99
CA GLU A 185 2.45 -8.81 -19.99
C GLU A 185 1.62 -9.91 -20.64
N ILE A 186 0.30 -9.75 -20.60
CA ILE A 186 -0.63 -10.62 -21.30
C ILE A 186 -0.94 -9.95 -22.63
N ALA A 187 -0.49 -10.56 -23.73
CA ALA A 187 -0.83 -10.08 -25.06
C ALA A 187 -2.36 -10.03 -25.21
N PRO A 188 -2.95 -8.90 -25.69
CA PRO A 188 -4.38 -8.83 -25.90
C PRO A 188 -4.80 -9.94 -26.86
N ALA A 189 -5.92 -10.60 -26.55
CA ALA A 189 -6.46 -11.64 -27.42
C ALA A 189 -6.62 -11.08 -28.84
N PRO A 190 -6.22 -11.81 -29.89
CA PRO A 190 -6.37 -11.33 -31.26
C PRO A 190 -7.83 -10.99 -31.50
N ALA A 191 -8.09 -9.76 -31.95
CA ALA A 191 -9.44 -9.33 -32.27
C ALA A 191 -10.08 -10.36 -33.21
N PRO A 192 -11.35 -10.76 -32.98
CA PRO A 192 -12.02 -11.70 -33.86
C PRO A 192 -11.94 -11.15 -35.29
N ALA A 193 -11.39 -11.98 -36.19
CA ALA A 193 -11.30 -11.62 -37.60
C ALA A 193 -12.68 -11.18 -38.07
N ALA A 194 -12.77 -9.96 -38.62
CA ALA A 194 -14.00 -9.45 -39.18
C ALA A 194 -14.51 -10.47 -40.19
N VAL A 195 -15.65 -11.10 -39.88
CA VAL A 195 -16.37 -11.92 -40.85
C VAL A 195 -16.75 -10.95 -41.97
N PRO A 196 -16.30 -11.15 -43.22
CA PRO A 196 -16.70 -10.26 -44.29
C PRO A 196 -18.22 -10.35 -44.43
N GLU A 197 -18.91 -9.24 -44.16
CA GLU A 197 -20.35 -9.15 -44.39
C GLU A 197 -20.64 -9.48 -45.86
N PRO A 198 -21.65 -10.32 -46.15
CA PRO A 198 -22.09 -10.54 -47.52
C PRO A 198 -22.44 -9.18 -48.14
N HIS A 199 -21.73 -8.84 -49.21
CA HIS A 199 -21.85 -7.59 -49.95
C HIS A 199 -23.32 -7.26 -50.21
N GLU A 200 -23.86 -6.24 -49.53
CA GLU A 200 -25.25 -5.75 -49.63
C GLU A 200 -25.65 -5.40 -51.08
N ALA A 201 -24.66 -5.23 -51.97
CA ALA A 201 -24.84 -5.05 -53.40
C ALA A 201 -25.49 -6.26 -54.11
N ALA A 202 -25.31 -7.49 -53.60
CA ALA A 202 -25.93 -8.68 -54.19
C ALA A 202 -27.44 -8.73 -53.92
N ALA A 203 -27.90 -8.22 -52.77
CA ALA A 203 -29.32 -8.20 -52.40
C ALA A 203 -30.11 -7.13 -53.19
N LYS A 204 -29.48 -6.01 -53.55
CA LYS A 204 -30.14 -4.94 -54.34
C LYS A 204 -30.30 -5.28 -55.83
N THR A 205 -29.52 -6.21 -56.36
CA THR A 205 -29.61 -6.60 -57.79
C THR A 205 -30.75 -7.59 -58.07
N ALA A 206 -31.26 -8.29 -57.05
CA ALA A 206 -32.34 -9.27 -57.19
C ALA A 206 -33.76 -8.66 -57.16
N LEU A 207 -33.90 -7.38 -56.81
CA LEU A 207 -35.21 -6.74 -56.61
C LEU A 207 -35.76 -6.03 -57.86
N TRP A 208 -34.95 -5.85 -58.92
CA TRP A 208 -35.34 -5.12 -60.14
C TRP A 208 -35.26 -6.00 -61.41
N GLN A 209 -35.98 -7.12 -61.42
CA GLN A 209 -36.34 -7.76 -62.70
C GLN A 209 -37.85 -7.58 -62.93
N PRO A 210 -38.27 -6.85 -64.00
CA PRO A 210 -39.67 -6.80 -64.39
C PRO A 210 -40.10 -8.14 -64.99
N ILE A 211 -41.33 -8.56 -64.66
CA ILE A 211 -42.04 -9.72 -65.22
C ILE A 211 -42.45 -9.42 -66.66
#